data_AF-A0A528N0B1-F1
#
_entry.id   AF-A0A528N0B1-F1
#
_cell.length_a   1.000
_cell.length_b   1.000
_cell.length_c   1.000
_cell.angle_alpha   90.00
_cell.angle_beta   90.00
_cell.angle_gamma   90.00
#
_symmetry.space_group_name_H-M   'P 1'
#
loop_
_entity.id
_entity.type
_entity.pdbx_description
1 polymer ?
#
loop_
_entity_poly.entity_id
_entity_poly.type
_entity_poly.pdbx_seq_one_letter_code
_entity_poly.pdbx_strand_id
1 'polypeptide(L)' 'DEKAIDVKYIDGPFKYLSNAWRFEPADGGCNVCFFIDYEFKSRILGAVMGAMFDRAFRMFSEAFEKRADVIYGV' A
#
# COMPACT_ATOMS: atom_id res chain seq x y z
N ASP A 1 17.65 -12.14 -3.35
CA ASP A 1 16.57 -11.33 -3.95
C ASP A 1 15.64 -10.85 -2.86
N GLU A 2 15.56 -9.54 -2.66
CA GLU A 2 14.64 -8.94 -1.69
C GLU A 2 13.22 -9.03 -2.24
N LYS A 3 12.29 -9.67 -1.52
CA LYS A 3 10.87 -9.73 -1.91
C LYS A 3 10.22 -8.39 -1.56
N ALA A 4 10.39 -7.42 -2.44
CA ALA A 4 9.97 -6.04 -2.24
C ALA A 4 9.25 -5.48 -3.46
N ILE A 5 8.31 -4.55 -3.22
CA ILE A 5 7.74 -3.70 -4.26
C ILE A 5 7.89 -2.26 -3.79
N ASP A 6 8.70 -1.48 -4.50
CA ASP A 6 8.85 -0.04 -4.28
C ASP A 6 8.12 0.72 -5.38
N VAL A 7 7.22 1.61 -4.99
CA VAL A 7 6.43 2.42 -5.90
C VAL A 7 6.65 3.87 -5.55
N LYS A 8 6.90 4.67 -6.59
CA LYS A 8 7.02 6.12 -6.50
C LYS A 8 5.95 6.76 -7.35
N TYR A 9 5.40 7.82 -6.81
CA TYR A 9 4.41 8.62 -7.49
C TYR A 9 5.02 9.39 -8.66
N ILE A 10 4.32 9.38 -9.80
CA ILE A 10 4.78 10.02 -11.03
C ILE A 10 4.01 11.34 -11.27
N ASP A 11 2.68 11.37 -11.11
CA ASP A 11 1.89 12.61 -11.34
C ASP A 11 0.50 12.67 -10.67
N GLY A 12 0.08 13.89 -10.29
CA GLY A 12 -1.24 14.31 -9.76
C GLY A 12 -1.22 15.08 -8.42
N PRO A 13 -2.20 14.93 -7.50
CA PRO A 13 -2.41 15.85 -6.36
C PRO A 13 -1.34 15.79 -5.26
N PHE A 14 -0.54 14.73 -5.24
CA PHE A 14 0.56 14.60 -4.28
C PHE A 14 1.77 15.42 -4.74
N LYS A 15 2.44 16.04 -3.78
CA LYS A 15 3.78 16.61 -3.96
C LYS A 15 4.81 15.49 -3.99
N TYR A 16 4.64 14.49 -3.12
CA TYR A 16 5.31 13.20 -3.25
C TYR A 16 4.42 12.10 -2.66
N LEU A 17 4.58 10.88 -3.15
CA LEU A 17 4.07 9.67 -2.53
C LEU A 17 5.07 8.54 -2.85
N SER A 18 5.43 7.80 -1.82
CA SER A 18 6.31 6.64 -1.89
C SER A 18 5.67 5.54 -1.06
N ASN A 19 5.50 4.36 -1.65
CA ASN A 19 5.05 3.19 -0.91
C ASN A 19 6.00 2.02 -1.12
N ALA A 20 6.21 1.26 -0.07
CA ALA A 20 7.05 0.08 -0.05
C ALA A 20 6.26 -1.09 0.53
N TRP A 21 6.30 -2.21 -0.18
CA TRP A 21 5.81 -3.49 0.29
C TRP A 21 7.00 -4.39 0.52
N ARG A 22 7.02 -5.09 1.65
CA ARG A 22 7.99 -6.13 1.96
C ARG A 22 7.25 -7.41 2.31
N PHE A 23 7.72 -8.53 1.78
CA PHE A 23 7.14 -9.84 2.01
C PHE A 23 8.14 -10.69 2.79
N GLU A 24 7.84 -10.90 4.07
CA GLU A 24 8.69 -11.65 4.97
C GLU A 24 8.17 -13.09 5.11
N PRO A 25 9.02 -14.11 5.05
CA PRO A 25 8.59 -15.50 5.29
C PRO A 25 7.96 -15.64 6.68
N ALA A 26 6.84 -16.36 6.76
CA ALA A 26 6.17 -16.71 8.00
C ALA A 26 5.71 -18.17 7.95
N ASP A 27 5.42 -18.77 9.11
CA ASP A 27 4.96 -20.16 9.14
C ASP A 27 3.59 -20.29 8.44
N GLY A 28 3.49 -21.20 7.48
CA GLY A 28 2.29 -21.38 6.64
C GLY A 28 1.98 -20.23 5.66
N GLY A 29 2.88 -19.25 5.47
CA GLY A 29 2.59 -18.12 4.57
C GLY A 29 3.67 -17.04 4.51
N CYS A 30 3.26 -15.78 4.46
CA CYS A 30 4.16 -14.63 4.53
C CYS A 30 3.50 -13.46 5.25
N ASN A 31 4.30 -12.69 5.96
CA ASN A 31 3.89 -11.41 6.51
C ASN A 31 4.05 -10.33 5.43
N VAL A 32 3.01 -9.52 5.26
CA VAL A 32 3.00 -8.39 4.32
C VAL A 32 3.19 -7.11 5.10
N CYS A 33 4.38 -6.51 4.99
CA CYS A 33 4.72 -5.24 5.61
C CYS A 33 4.48 -4.12 4.60
N PHE A 34 3.59 -3.18 4.94
CA PHE A 34 3.27 -2.02 4.10
C PHE A 34 3.75 -0.73 4.75
N PHE A 35 4.47 0.07 3.98
CA PHE A 35 4.89 1.42 4.34
C PHE A 35 4.46 2.40 3.26
N ILE A 36 4.00 3.58 3.67
CA ILE A 36 3.71 4.68 2.74
C ILE A 36 4.03 6.01 3.40
N ASP A 37 4.70 6.87 2.62
CA ASP A 37 5.03 8.23 2.97
C ASP A 37 4.54 9.15 1.85
N TYR A 38 3.85 10.24 2.19
CA TYR A 38 3.25 11.14 1.21
C TYR A 38 3.09 12.56 1.74
N GLU A 39 3.09 13.52 0.81
CA GLU A 39 2.72 14.91 1.06
C GLU A 39 1.77 15.41 -0.02
N PHE A 40 0.68 16.07 0.36
CA PHE A 40 -0.23 16.73 -0.57
C PHE A 40 0.23 18.15 -0.89
N LYS A 41 -0.07 18.61 -2.10
CA LYS A 41 0.14 20.02 -2.48
C LYS A 41 -0.79 20.99 -1.74
N SER A 42 -1.92 20.50 -1.20
CA SER A 42 -2.95 21.33 -0.54
C SER A 42 -3.17 20.93 0.92
N ARG A 43 -3.23 21.94 1.80
CA ARG A 43 -3.45 21.79 3.25
C ARG A 43 -4.85 21.30 3.62
N ILE A 44 -5.87 21.59 2.80
CA ILE A 44 -7.26 21.17 3.05
C ILE A 44 -7.40 19.65 2.86
N LEU A 45 -6.69 19.09 1.87
CA LEU A 45 -6.65 17.64 1.63
C LEU A 45 -6.01 16.89 2.80
N GLY A 46 -5.04 17.48 3.49
CA GLY A 46 -4.37 16.88 4.66
C GLY A 46 -5.30 16.59 5.84
N ALA A 47 -6.36 17.39 6.04
CA ALA A 47 -7.27 17.22 7.18
C ALA A 47 -8.24 16.01 7.03
N VAL A 48 -8.46 15.53 5.80
CA VAL A 48 -9.35 14.38 5.51
C VAL A 48 -8.58 13.04 5.56
N MET A 49 -7.25 13.08 5.73
CA MET A 49 -6.39 11.93 5.48
C MET A 49 -6.45 10.82 6.51
N GLY A 50 -6.69 11.11 7.79
CA GLY A 50 -6.77 10.05 8.81
C GLY A 50 -7.82 8.98 8.45
N ALA A 51 -9.01 9.43 8.03
CA ALA A 51 -10.08 8.53 7.62
C ALA A 51 -9.87 7.92 6.20
N MET A 52 -9.16 8.61 5.31
CA MET A 52 -8.89 8.10 3.97
C MET A 52 -7.79 7.03 3.98
N PHE A 53 -6.78 7.17 4.84
CA PHE A 53 -5.68 6.22 4.97
C PHE A 53 -6.16 4.83 5.35
N ASP A 54 -6.97 4.71 6.40
CA ASP A 54 -7.54 3.42 6.83
C ASP A 54 -8.35 2.75 5.71
N ARG A 55 -9.05 3.56 4.91
CA ARG A 55 -9.83 3.07 3.77
C ARG A 55 -8.93 2.62 2.62
N ALA A 56 -7.92 3.40 2.27
CA ALA A 56 -6.97 3.09 1.21
C ALA A 56 -6.18 1.82 1.55
N PHE A 57 -5.71 1.70 2.80
CA PHE A 57 -5.02 0.52 3.29
C PHE A 57 -5.88 -0.74 3.13
N ARG A 58 -7.13 -0.73 3.62
CA ARG A 58 -8.06 -1.86 3.43
C ARG A 58 -8.27 -2.20 1.97
N MET A 59 -8.45 -1.20 1.11
CA MET A 59 -8.62 -1.43 -0.33
C MET A 59 -7.40 -2.12 -0.94
N PHE A 60 -6.18 -1.74 -0.55
CA PHE A 60 -4.96 -2.36 -1.06
C PHE A 60 -4.77 -3.79 -0.53
N SER A 61 -5.01 -4.03 0.76
CA SER A 61 -4.98 -5.38 1.35
C SER A 61 -6.00 -6.30 0.69
N GLU A 62 -7.26 -5.86 0.56
CA GLU A 62 -8.31 -6.64 -0.10
C GLU A 62 -7.99 -6.92 -1.58
N ALA A 63 -7.45 -5.95 -2.30
CA ALA A 63 -7.07 -6.15 -3.70
C ALA A 63 -5.93 -7.17 -3.84
N PHE A 64 -4.97 -7.14 -2.91
CA PHE A 64 -3.87 -8.10 -2.86
C PHE A 64 -4.38 -9.51 -2.53
N GLU A 65 -5.20 -9.66 -1.49
CA GLU A 65 -5.82 -10.92 -1.09
C GLU A 65 -6.67 -11.49 -2.23
N LYS A 66 -7.55 -10.69 -2.84
CA LYS A 66 -8.35 -11.12 -4.00
C LYS A 66 -7.48 -11.60 -5.15
N ARG A 67 -6.36 -10.94 -5.42
CA ARG A 67 -5.44 -11.37 -6.47
C ARG A 67 -4.74 -12.67 -6.10
N ALA A 68 -4.37 -12.84 -4.84
CA ALA A 68 -3.79 -14.08 -4.34
C ALA A 68 -4.80 -15.24 -4.45
N ASP A 69 -6.06 -15.04 -4.08
CA ASP A 69 -7.12 -16.04 -4.25
C ASP A 69 -7.32 -16.44 -5.71
N VAL A 70 -7.25 -15.49 -6.65
CA VAL A 70 -7.37 -15.81 -8.09
C VAL A 70 -6.18 -16.66 -8.60
N ILE A 71 -4.98 -16.48 -8.06
CA ILE A 71 -3.77 -17.19 -8.53
C ILE A 71 -3.56 -18.51 -7.78
N TYR A 72 -3.82 -18.51 -6.47
CA TYR A 72 -3.45 -19.56 -5.52
C TYR A 72 -4.65 -20.17 -4.78
N GLY A 73 -5.84 -19.58 -4.89
CA GLY A 73 -7.05 -20.11 -4.29
C GLY A 73 -7.44 -21.43 -4.94
N VAL A 74 -7.39 -22.49 -4.14
CA VAL A 74 -7.89 -23.83 -4.47
C VAL A 74 -9.39 -23.89 -4.19
#